data_AF-A0A1F3Y1C4-F1
#
_entry.id   AF-A0A1F3Y1C4-F1
#
_cell.length_a   1.000
_cell.length_b   1.000
_cell.length_c   1.000
_cell.angle_alpha   90.00
_cell.angle_beta   90.00
_cell.angle_gamma   90.00
#
_symmetry.space_group_name_H-M   'P 1'
#
loop_
_entity.id
_entity.type
_entity.pdbx_description
1 polymer ?
#
loop_
_entity_poly.entity_id
_entity_poly.type
_entity_poly.pdbx_seq_one_letter_code
_entity_poly.pdbx_strand_id
1 'polypeptide(L)' 'MLGEAATTEIARDDDAQGFDENRDAAKQGGDVAGKARKDLESRTKRKVVSSENYLSEQKKKKKLK' A
#
# COMPACT_ATOMS: atom_id res chain seq x y z
N MET A 1 -1.09 -5.98 -5.93
CA MET A 1 -1.54 -4.55 -5.76
C MET A 1 -0.48 -3.61 -6.33
N LEU A 2 -0.80 -2.36 -6.71
CA LEU A 2 0.22 -1.45 -7.30
C LEU A 2 1.40 -1.14 -6.36
N GLY A 3 1.13 -0.92 -5.06
CA GLY A 3 2.20 -0.65 -4.09
C GLY A 3 3.08 -1.86 -3.78
N GLU A 4 2.52 -3.07 -3.85
CA GLU A 4 3.26 -4.32 -3.67
C GLU A 4 4.21 -4.58 -4.84
N ALA A 5 3.73 -4.38 -6.07
CA ALA A 5 4.57 -4.50 -7.27
C ALA A 5 5.68 -3.44 -7.24
N ALA A 6 5.34 -2.17 -7.00
CA ALA A 6 6.33 -1.10 -6.92
C ALA A 6 7.38 -1.33 -5.82
N THR A 7 6.96 -1.74 -4.62
CA THR A 7 7.88 -2.07 -3.52
C THR A 7 8.81 -3.21 -3.91
N THR A 8 8.27 -4.25 -4.56
CA THR A 8 9.05 -5.42 -4.98
C THR A 8 10.05 -5.08 -6.08
N GLU A 9 9.66 -4.26 -7.05
CA GLU A 9 10.55 -3.80 -8.10
C GLU A 9 11.68 -2.94 -7.53
N ILE A 10 11.37 -2.00 -6.64
CA ILE A 10 12.36 -1.15 -5.98
C ILE A 10 13.31 -1.99 -5.12
N ALA A 11 12.79 -2.89 -4.29
CA ALA A 11 13.62 -3.76 -3.46
C ALA A 11 14.54 -4.67 -4.29
N ARG A 12 14.13 -5.08 -5.49
CA ARG A 12 14.98 -5.87 -6.41
C ARG A 12 16.02 -5.03 -7.12
N ASP A 13 15.67 -3.82 -7.54
CA ASP A 13 16.58 -2.91 -8.24
C ASP A 13 17.69 -2.40 -7.31
N ASP A 14 17.32 -2.07 -6.07
CA ASP A 14 18.24 -1.62 -5.02
C ASP A 14 18.96 -2.78 -4.30
N ASP A 15 18.67 -4.04 -4.66
CA ASP A 15 19.13 -5.27 -3.97
C ASP A 15 18.95 -5.18 -2.44
N ALA A 16 17.80 -4.68 -1.99
CA ALA A 16 17.53 -4.37 -0.59
C ALA A 16 17.57 -5.62 0.30
N GLN A 17 18.53 -5.66 1.22
CA GLN A 17 18.75 -6.75 2.17
C GLN A 17 18.32 -6.38 3.59
N GLY A 18 17.77 -7.37 4.31
CA GLY A 18 17.38 -7.19 5.70
C GLY A 18 16.24 -6.19 5.91
N PHE A 19 15.95 -5.86 7.16
CA PHE A 19 14.73 -5.12 7.51
C PHE A 19 14.78 -3.63 7.15
N ASP A 20 15.88 -2.95 7.45
CA ASP A 20 15.96 -1.49 7.30
C ASP A 20 15.89 -1.05 5.84
N GLU A 21 16.55 -1.75 4.93
CA GLU A 21 16.53 -1.45 3.49
C GLU A 21 15.15 -1.76 2.89
N ASN A 22 14.57 -2.92 3.24
CA ASN A 22 13.21 -3.27 2.81
C ASN A 22 12.14 -2.30 3.36
N ARG A 23 12.35 -1.74 4.55
CA ARG A 23 11.48 -0.70 5.10
C ARG A 23 11.50 0.56 4.23
N ASP A 24 12.66 0.95 3.72
CA ASP A 24 12.80 2.14 2.90
C ASP A 24 12.27 1.91 1.48
N ALA A 25 12.52 0.73 0.89
CA ALA A 25 11.88 0.30 -0.36
C ALA A 25 10.34 0.28 -0.25
N ALA A 26 9.79 -0.18 0.88
CA ALA A 26 8.35 -0.17 1.13
C ALA A 26 7.76 1.25 1.21
N LYS A 27 8.49 2.21 1.78
CA LYS A 27 8.06 3.63 1.78
C LYS A 27 8.01 4.16 0.35
N GLN A 28 9.06 3.93 -0.44
CA GLN A 28 9.12 4.40 -1.82
C GLN A 28 8.04 3.76 -2.69
N GLY A 29 7.84 2.44 -2.58
CA GLY A 29 6.77 1.74 -3.30
C GLY A 29 5.37 2.22 -2.89
N GLY A 30 5.17 2.50 -1.60
CA GLY A 30 3.96 3.14 -1.07
C GLY A 30 3.71 4.54 -1.66
N ASP A 31 4.75 5.37 -1.75
CA ASP A 31 4.68 6.72 -2.32
C ASP A 31 4.33 6.70 -3.81
N VAL A 32 4.92 5.77 -4.58
CA VAL A 32 4.61 5.58 -6.00
C VAL A 32 3.13 5.20 -6.17
N ALA A 33 2.65 4.21 -5.41
CA ALA A 33 1.25 3.81 -5.47
C ALA A 33 0.30 4.92 -5.00
N GLY A 34 0.70 5.69 -3.98
CA GLY A 34 -0.04 6.86 -3.50
C GLY A 34 -0.18 7.95 -4.56
N LYS A 35 0.89 8.24 -5.31
CA LYS A 35 0.86 9.18 -6.44
C LYS A 35 -0.03 8.66 -7.57
N ALA A 36 0.13 7.40 -7.96
CA ALA A 36 -0.70 6.78 -8.99
C ALA A 36 -2.19 6.79 -8.63
N ARG A 37 -2.53 6.49 -7.38
CA ARG A 37 -3.91 6.60 -6.86
C ARG A 37 -4.43 8.02 -7.00
N LYS A 38 -3.68 9.03 -6.52
CA LYS A 38 -4.10 10.43 -6.58
C LYS A 38 -4.30 10.92 -8.02
N ASP A 39 -3.41 10.55 -8.95
CA ASP A 39 -3.55 10.90 -10.37
C ASP A 39 -4.81 10.25 -10.98
N LEU A 40 -5.04 8.97 -10.69
CA LEU A 40 -6.25 8.28 -11.12
C LEU A 40 -7.53 8.94 -10.57
N GLU A 41 -7.56 9.27 -9.28
CA GLU A 41 -8.68 9.95 -8.63
C GLU A 41 -8.95 11.33 -9.25
N SER A 42 -7.88 12.08 -9.56
CA SER A 42 -7.97 13.39 -10.21
C SER A 42 -8.56 13.31 -11.62
N ARG A 43 -8.06 12.39 -12.45
CA ARG A 43 -8.50 12.22 -13.84
C ARG A 43 -9.91 11.67 -13.95
N THR A 44 -10.25 10.71 -13.11
CA THR A 44 -11.54 10.03 -13.16
C THR A 44 -12.64 10.73 -12.37
N LYS A 45 -12.28 11.71 -11.53
CA LYS A 45 -13.16 12.38 -10.56
C LYS A 45 -13.90 11.42 -9.62
N ARG A 46 -13.42 10.18 -9.49
CA ARG A 46 -13.97 9.14 -8.61
C ARG A 46 -12.93 8.80 -7.56
N LYS A 47 -13.36 8.73 -6.29
CA LYS A 47 -12.49 8.26 -5.22
C LYS A 47 -12.27 6.75 -5.36
N VAL A 48 -11.00 6.34 -5.35
CA VAL A 48 -10.59 4.93 -5.32
C VAL A 48 -10.69 4.41 -3.89
N VAL A 49 -10.42 5.27 -2.90
CA VAL A 49 -10.61 4.98 -1.49
C VAL A 49 -11.55 6.01 -0.86
N SER A 50 -12.58 5.53 -0.17
CA SER A 50 -13.48 6.36 0.63
C SER A 50 -13.58 5.79 2.04
N SER A 51 -13.74 6.67 3.02
CA SER A 51 -13.96 6.26 4.42
C SER A 51 -15.27 5.50 4.61
N GLU A 52 -16.21 5.67 3.68
CA GLU A 52 -17.52 5.02 3.67
C GLU A 52 -17.47 3.56 3.17
N ASN A 53 -16.42 3.16 2.43
CA ASN A 53 -16.24 1.79 1.95
C ASN A 53 -15.58 0.87 2.99
N TYR A 54 -15.63 1.24 4.27
CA TYR A 54 -15.21 0.36 5.35
C TYR A 54 -16.31 -0.66 5.63
N LEU A 55 -16.09 -1.92 5.22
CA LEU A 55 -16.89 -3.04 5.70
C LEU A 55 -16.66 -3.17 7.20
N SER A 56 -17.68 -2.86 8.02
CA SER A 56 -17.62 -3.05 9.47
C SER A 56 -17.60 -4.54 9.80
N GLU A 57 -16.43 -5.17 9.65
CA GLU A 57 -16.24 -6.56 10.02
C GLU A 57 -16.37 -6.70 11.55
N GLN A 58 -17.58 -7.08 11.98
CA GLN A 58 -17.84 -7.68 13.29
C GLN A 58 -17.05 -8.99 13.44
N LYS A 59 -15.75 -8.91 13.73
CA LYS A 59 -14.99 -10.07 14.18
C LYS A 59 -14.58 -9.87 15.63
N LYS A 60 -15.45 -10.37 16.51
CA LYS A 60 -15.14 -10.69 17.91
C LYS A 60 -13.79 -11.40 17.91
N LYS A 61 -12.73 -10.69 18.35
CA LYS A 61 -11.44 -11.31 18.63
C LYS A 61 -11.68 -12.39 19.69
N LYS A 62 -11.77 -13.67 19.29
CA LYS A 62 -11.55 -14.76 20.23
C LYS A 62 -10.09 -14.62 20.65
N LYS A 63 -9.87 -14.02 21.81
CA LYS A 63 -8.57 -14.07 22.49
C LYS A 63 -8.27 -15.55 22.70
N LEU A 64 -7.18 -16.03 22.12
CA LEU A 64 -6.63 -17.33 22.51
C LEU A 64 -6.05 -17.14 23.93
N LYS A 65 -6.50 -17.98 24.87
CA LYS A 65 -5.94 -18.05 26.23
C LYS A 65 -4.58 -18.73 26.19
#